data_AF-A0A151GGJ8-F1
#
_entry.id   AF-A0A151GGJ8-F1
#
_cell.length_a   1.000
_cell.length_b   1.000
_cell.length_c   1.000
_cell.angle_alpha   90.00
_cell.angle_beta   90.00
_cell.angle_gamma   90.00
#
_symmetry.space_group_name_H-M   'P 1'
#
loop_
_entity.id
_entity.type
_entity.pdbx_description
1 polymer ?
#
loop_
_entity_poly.entity_id
_entity_poly.type
_entity_poly.pdbx_seq_one_letter_code
_entity_poly.pdbx_strand_id
1 'polypeptide(L)'
;MQVPIELDEGKINVLVSRAPHPADTWTVPHVQSSFDRGETKHIKDAFLDALLLARQVDTNPEWFVKTIFKKYFFESDYATVVEIIHNILGPDMKGSRHLRSVSAVHDYDNQYYGYSCTDSTVTATFIEMPDGRGYLVICGSAFLYGGIGKGYANAASLTCDMFDRPGMTLNAMLPLGGILLHEFTHYKKLLSPPLWSEAMDHAYAFKECRDLINQPDPSRPALYNADSYTYFLLELFWSSACGCDFDDEGRKIRR
;
A
#
# COMPACT_ATOMS: atom_id res chain seq x y z
N MET A 1 -30.29 -4.57 18.50
CA MET A 1 -31.24 -4.01 17.50
C MET A 1 -30.42 -3.78 16.24
N GLN A 2 -30.48 -4.74 15.31
CA GLN A 2 -29.71 -4.71 14.05
C GLN A 2 -30.44 -3.78 13.08
N VAL A 3 -29.75 -2.79 12.55
CA VAL A 3 -30.27 -1.93 11.48
C VAL A 3 -30.00 -2.65 10.15
N PRO A 4 -31.02 -2.92 9.32
CA PRO A 4 -30.80 -3.49 8.00
C PRO A 4 -30.14 -2.43 7.11
N ILE A 5 -29.06 -2.81 6.43
CA ILE A 5 -28.47 -2.00 5.36
C ILE A 5 -29.17 -2.43 4.08
N GLU A 6 -30.06 -1.58 3.57
CA GLU A 6 -30.58 -1.71 2.21
C GLU A 6 -29.43 -1.45 1.23
N LEU A 7 -29.08 -2.48 0.46
CA LEU A 7 -28.18 -2.38 -0.68
C LEU A 7 -28.98 -1.82 -1.85
N ASP A 8 -28.80 -0.53 -2.12
CA ASP A 8 -29.27 0.07 -3.38
C ASP A 8 -28.37 -0.47 -4.50
N GLU A 9 -28.97 -1.19 -5.45
CA GLU A 9 -28.29 -1.84 -6.56
C GLU A 9 -27.55 -0.78 -7.41
N GLY A 10 -26.23 -0.68 -7.23
CA GLY A 10 -25.35 0.02 -8.18
C GLY A 10 -24.49 1.15 -7.64
N LYS A 11 -24.52 1.46 -6.33
CA LYS A 11 -23.54 2.40 -5.73
C LYS A 11 -22.95 1.81 -4.46
N ILE A 12 -21.74 1.28 -4.57
CA ILE A 12 -20.90 1.03 -3.40
C ILE A 12 -20.63 2.41 -2.80
N ASN A 13 -21.39 2.77 -1.76
CA ASN A 13 -21.08 3.93 -0.92
C ASN A 13 -19.79 3.60 -0.18
N VAL A 14 -18.65 3.82 -0.84
CA VAL A 14 -17.36 3.88 -0.14
C VAL A 14 -17.47 5.07 0.78
N LEU A 15 -17.75 4.78 2.04
CA LEU A 15 -17.56 5.70 3.15
C LEU A 15 -16.06 6.03 3.18
N VAL A 16 -15.65 7.00 2.35
CA VAL A 16 -14.51 7.85 2.67
C VAL A 16 -14.99 8.65 3.87
N SER A 17 -14.91 8.02 5.04
CA SER A 17 -15.32 8.59 6.32
C SER A 17 -14.59 9.92 6.48
N ARG A 18 -15.31 11.02 6.28
CA ARG A 18 -14.88 12.37 6.69
C ARG A 18 -14.77 12.51 8.20
N ALA A 19 -15.16 11.48 8.98
CA ALA A 19 -14.93 11.48 10.41
C ALA A 19 -13.45 11.16 10.66
N PRO A 20 -12.71 12.02 11.39
CA PRO A 20 -11.37 11.70 11.84
C PRO A 20 -11.47 10.42 12.67
N HIS A 21 -10.97 9.30 12.14
CA HIS A 21 -10.68 8.16 12.99
C HIS A 21 -9.69 8.66 14.05
N PRO A 22 -9.98 8.52 15.36
CA PRO A 22 -9.03 8.92 16.37
C PRO A 22 -7.74 8.14 16.11
N ALA A 23 -6.71 8.88 15.70
CA ALA A 23 -5.40 8.33 15.31
C ALA A 23 -4.79 7.47 16.43
N ASP A 24 -5.24 7.69 17.67
CA ASP A 24 -4.81 7.00 18.88
C ASP A 24 -5.17 5.51 18.93
N THR A 25 -5.91 4.98 17.96
CA THR A 25 -6.29 3.55 17.94
C THR A 25 -5.58 2.71 16.88
N TRP A 26 -4.82 3.32 15.97
CA TRP A 26 -4.09 2.59 14.94
C TRP A 26 -2.68 2.25 15.42
N THR A 27 -2.22 1.05 15.09
CA THR A 27 -0.85 0.62 15.31
C THR A 27 -0.05 0.88 14.04
N VAL A 28 0.75 1.95 14.06
CA VAL A 28 1.61 2.35 12.94
C VAL A 28 3.07 2.45 13.39
N PRO A 29 4.04 2.45 12.46
CA PRO A 29 5.44 2.70 12.80
C PRO A 29 5.68 4.02 13.54
N HIS A 30 6.74 4.05 14.33
CA HIS A 30 7.17 5.26 15.03
C HIS A 30 7.89 6.21 14.06
N VAL A 31 7.46 7.47 13.98
CA VAL A 31 8.14 8.51 13.19
C VAL A 31 9.15 9.22 14.08
N GLN A 32 10.44 9.15 13.73
CA GLN A 32 11.50 9.81 14.50
C GLN A 32 11.38 11.35 14.47
N SER A 33 11.96 12.00 15.49
CA SER A 33 11.91 13.45 15.66
C SER A 33 12.76 14.24 14.65
N SER A 34 13.50 13.56 13.77
CA SER A 34 14.28 14.19 12.71
C SER A 34 13.41 14.76 11.58
N PHE A 35 12.19 14.26 11.41
CA PHE A 35 11.22 14.82 10.47
C PHE A 35 10.62 16.11 11.00
N ASP A 36 10.41 17.09 10.12
CA ASP A 36 9.67 18.30 10.50
C ASP A 36 8.19 17.98 10.77
N ARG A 37 7.42 18.99 11.23
CA ARG A 37 6.00 18.81 11.56
C ARG A 37 5.15 18.41 10.34
N GLY A 38 5.46 18.97 9.16
CA GLY A 38 4.76 18.69 7.92
C GLY A 38 5.06 17.29 7.40
N GLU A 39 6.34 16.91 7.35
CA GLU A 39 6.81 15.57 6.99
C GLU A 39 6.23 14.52 7.94
N THR A 40 6.30 14.78 9.26
CA THR A 40 5.73 13.87 10.27
C THR A 40 4.26 13.62 10.04
N LYS A 41 3.48 14.66 9.72
CA LYS A 41 2.06 14.52 9.41
C LYS A 41 1.87 13.69 8.14
N HIS A 42 2.64 13.97 7.09
CA HIS A 42 2.55 13.27 5.82
C HIS A 42 2.82 11.77 5.96
N ILE A 43 3.90 11.40 6.66
CA ILE A 43 4.25 9.99 6.91
C ILE A 43 3.17 9.29 7.75
N LYS A 44 2.67 9.94 8.81
CA LYS A 44 1.60 9.35 9.64
C LYS A 44 0.32 9.12 8.84
N ASP A 45 -0.08 10.08 8.03
CA ASP A 45 -1.23 9.92 7.14
C ASP A 45 -1.01 8.82 6.11
N ALA A 46 0.21 8.67 5.58
CA ALA A 46 0.57 7.62 4.64
C ALA A 46 0.53 6.22 5.28
N PHE A 47 0.94 6.06 6.54
CA PHE A 47 0.75 4.80 7.26
C PHE A 47 -0.73 4.43 7.41
N LEU A 48 -1.59 5.42 7.68
CA LEU A 48 -3.03 5.19 7.74
C LEU A 48 -3.59 4.84 6.36
N ASP A 49 -3.11 5.48 5.29
CA ASP A 49 -3.50 5.16 3.91
C ASP A 49 -3.06 3.71 3.56
N ALA A 50 -1.85 3.28 3.92
CA ALA A 50 -1.38 1.90 3.72
C ALA A 50 -2.31 0.86 4.37
N LEU A 51 -2.72 1.10 5.62
CA LEU A 51 -3.65 0.22 6.33
C LEU A 51 -5.08 0.29 5.77
N LEU A 52 -5.51 1.47 5.30
CA LEU A 52 -6.79 1.63 4.60
C LEU A 52 -6.84 0.84 3.29
N LEU A 53 -5.74 0.83 2.53
CA LEU A 53 -5.56 0.05 1.31
C LEU A 53 -5.66 -1.44 1.62
N ALA A 54 -4.87 -1.93 2.59
CA ALA A 54 -4.89 -3.34 3.01
C ALA A 54 -6.31 -3.81 3.42
N ARG A 55 -7.05 -2.96 4.16
CA ARG A 55 -8.41 -3.28 4.62
C ARG A 55 -9.42 -3.46 3.49
N GLN A 56 -9.11 -3.03 2.26
CA GLN A 56 -10.04 -3.15 1.14
C GLN A 56 -10.45 -4.59 0.83
N VAL A 57 -9.61 -5.58 1.15
CA VAL A 57 -9.93 -7.01 0.98
C VAL A 57 -11.18 -7.41 1.78
N ASP A 58 -11.38 -6.83 2.96
CA ASP A 58 -12.49 -7.19 3.86
C ASP A 58 -13.70 -6.25 3.74
N THR A 59 -13.54 -5.06 3.13
CA THR A 59 -14.64 -4.10 2.96
C THR A 59 -15.37 -4.23 1.63
N ASN A 60 -14.83 -5.00 0.70
CA ASN A 60 -15.40 -5.22 -0.62
C ASN A 60 -15.98 -6.63 -0.76
N PRO A 61 -17.02 -6.84 -1.61
CA PRO A 61 -17.53 -8.18 -1.87
C PRO A 61 -16.46 -9.12 -2.44
N GLU A 62 -16.43 -10.39 -2.00
CA GLU A 62 -15.39 -11.36 -2.40
C GLU A 62 -15.26 -11.51 -3.92
N TRP A 63 -16.38 -11.52 -4.66
CA TRP A 63 -16.37 -11.61 -6.13
C TRP A 63 -15.63 -10.43 -6.77
N PHE A 64 -15.73 -9.23 -6.18
CA PHE A 64 -15.08 -8.03 -6.69
C PHE A 64 -13.59 -8.07 -6.36
N VAL A 65 -13.24 -8.47 -5.13
CA VAL A 65 -11.85 -8.69 -4.71
C VAL A 65 -11.16 -9.70 -5.63
N LYS A 66 -11.76 -10.87 -5.86
CA LYS A 66 -11.23 -11.91 -6.74
C LYS A 66 -11.09 -11.47 -8.20
N THR A 67 -11.98 -10.60 -8.68
CA THR A 67 -11.93 -10.06 -10.05
C THR A 67 -10.71 -9.19 -10.29
N ILE A 68 -10.29 -8.41 -9.28
CA ILE A 68 -9.08 -7.59 -9.37
C ILE A 68 -7.85 -8.43 -9.03
N PHE A 69 -7.95 -9.33 -8.04
CA PHE A 69 -6.88 -10.21 -7.60
C PHE A 69 -6.23 -10.99 -8.75
N LYS A 70 -7.05 -11.59 -9.63
CA LYS A 70 -6.58 -12.38 -10.78
C LYS A 70 -5.75 -11.59 -11.81
N LYS A 71 -5.69 -10.25 -11.69
CA LYS A 71 -4.84 -9.41 -12.53
C LYS A 71 -3.39 -9.38 -12.04
N TYR A 72 -3.17 -9.65 -10.75
CA TYR A 72 -1.87 -9.48 -10.08
C TYR A 72 -1.29 -10.77 -9.53
N PHE A 73 -2.13 -11.79 -9.27
CA PHE A 73 -1.72 -13.04 -8.64
C PHE A 73 -2.42 -14.23 -9.29
N PHE A 74 -1.81 -15.42 -9.16
CA PHE A 74 -2.47 -16.68 -9.54
C PHE A 74 -3.60 -17.00 -8.55
N GLU A 75 -4.70 -17.59 -9.01
CA GLU A 75 -5.85 -17.91 -8.14
C GLU A 75 -5.47 -18.78 -6.93
N SER A 76 -4.50 -19.68 -7.09
CA SER A 76 -3.96 -20.52 -6.02
C SER A 76 -3.18 -19.75 -4.94
N ASP A 77 -2.88 -18.46 -5.15
CA ASP A 77 -2.22 -17.57 -4.17
C ASP A 77 -3.21 -16.86 -3.25
N TYR A 78 -4.52 -16.93 -3.52
CA TYR A 78 -5.50 -16.07 -2.87
C TYR A 78 -5.47 -16.13 -1.34
N ALA A 79 -5.49 -17.34 -0.77
CA ALA A 79 -5.46 -17.51 0.68
C ALA A 79 -4.17 -16.96 1.30
N THR A 80 -3.02 -17.21 0.66
CA THR A 80 -1.70 -16.73 1.09
C THR A 80 -1.63 -15.20 1.11
N VAL A 81 -2.08 -14.56 0.02
CA VAL A 81 -2.06 -13.10 -0.10
C VAL A 81 -3.00 -12.44 0.91
N VAL A 82 -4.21 -12.99 1.08
CA VAL A 82 -5.16 -12.50 2.09
C VAL A 82 -4.58 -12.63 3.50
N GLU A 83 -3.92 -13.75 3.82
CA GLU A 83 -3.27 -13.94 5.13
C GLU A 83 -2.14 -12.93 5.37
N ILE A 84 -1.31 -12.63 4.38
CA ILE A 84 -0.27 -11.58 4.48
C ILE A 84 -0.91 -10.21 4.73
N ILE A 85 -1.98 -9.88 4.01
CA ILE A 85 -2.70 -8.62 4.20
C ILE A 85 -3.29 -8.53 5.62
N HIS A 86 -3.85 -9.64 6.13
CA HIS A 86 -4.31 -9.73 7.51
C HIS A 86 -3.17 -9.64 8.53
N ASN A 87 -1.98 -10.16 8.23
CA ASN A 87 -0.81 -10.00 9.08
C ASN A 87 -0.33 -8.55 9.16
N ILE A 88 -0.43 -7.77 8.08
CA ILE A 88 -0.17 -6.32 8.06
C ILE A 88 -1.19 -5.59 8.93
N LEU A 89 -2.47 -5.97 8.82
CA LEU A 89 -3.58 -5.36 9.56
C LEU A 89 -3.65 -5.78 11.03
N GLY A 90 -3.12 -6.95 11.39
CA GLY A 90 -3.26 -7.49 12.74
C GLY A 90 -4.70 -7.89 13.11
N PRO A 91 -4.88 -8.47 14.32
CA PRO A 91 -6.16 -9.09 14.71
C PRO A 91 -7.31 -8.10 14.91
N ASP A 92 -7.02 -6.82 15.16
CA ASP A 92 -8.03 -5.76 15.33
C ASP A 92 -8.27 -4.96 14.04
N MET A 93 -7.63 -5.35 12.94
CA MET A 93 -7.70 -4.70 11.64
C MET A 93 -7.23 -3.23 11.66
N LYS A 94 -6.33 -2.89 12.58
CA LYS A 94 -5.83 -1.52 12.80
C LYS A 94 -4.31 -1.41 12.76
N GLY A 95 -3.65 -2.37 12.15
CA GLY A 95 -2.20 -2.47 12.04
C GLY A 95 -1.62 -3.49 13.00
N SER A 96 -0.67 -4.26 12.49
CA SER A 96 0.02 -5.30 13.24
C SER A 96 0.86 -4.76 14.37
N ARG A 97 0.93 -5.49 15.49
CA ARG A 97 1.86 -5.18 16.59
C ARG A 97 3.33 -5.10 16.11
N HIS A 98 3.68 -5.81 15.04
CA HIS A 98 5.02 -5.80 14.46
C HIS A 98 5.38 -4.44 13.87
N LEU A 99 4.40 -3.63 13.45
CA LEU A 99 4.65 -2.27 12.99
C LEU A 99 5.17 -1.36 14.12
N ARG A 100 4.91 -1.66 15.40
CA ARG A 100 5.46 -0.88 16.53
C ARG A 100 6.98 -1.00 16.67
N SER A 101 7.57 -2.08 16.17
CA SER A 101 9.03 -2.26 16.14
C SER A 101 9.68 -1.66 14.91
N VAL A 102 8.90 -0.98 14.06
CA VAL A 102 9.40 -0.25 12.89
C VAL A 102 9.54 1.23 13.23
N SER A 103 10.66 1.84 12.84
CA SER A 103 10.88 3.28 12.92
C SER A 103 11.05 3.88 11.52
N ALA A 104 10.27 4.91 11.20
CA ALA A 104 10.55 5.77 10.06
C ALA A 104 11.69 6.72 10.42
N VAL A 105 12.69 6.79 9.53
CA VAL A 105 13.91 7.59 9.71
C VAL A 105 14.22 8.37 8.44
N HIS A 106 14.74 9.59 8.59
CA HIS A 106 15.46 10.26 7.51
C HIS A 106 16.74 9.47 7.24
N ASP A 107 17.14 9.40 5.96
CA ASP A 107 18.45 8.99 5.45
C ASP A 107 19.33 8.21 6.45
N TYR A 108 19.38 6.89 6.28
CA TYR A 108 20.01 6.01 7.27
C TYR A 108 21.52 5.92 7.06
N ASP A 109 22.27 6.94 7.50
CA ASP A 109 23.73 6.93 7.51
C ASP A 109 24.25 5.97 8.59
N ASN A 110 24.20 4.68 8.27
CA ASN A 110 24.68 3.59 9.08
C ASN A 110 25.73 2.81 8.30
N GLN A 111 26.95 2.84 8.84
CA GLN A 111 28.15 2.08 8.49
C GLN A 111 28.00 0.56 8.24
N TYR A 112 26.86 -0.06 8.56
CA TYR A 112 26.59 -1.50 8.43
C TYR A 112 25.78 -1.88 7.19
N TYR A 113 24.98 -0.97 6.62
CA TYR A 113 24.12 -1.27 5.46
C TYR A 113 24.24 -0.26 4.32
N GLY A 114 24.95 0.87 4.52
CA GLY A 114 25.43 1.72 3.43
C GLY A 114 24.35 2.33 2.54
N TYR A 115 23.11 2.43 3.03
CA TYR A 115 22.03 3.04 2.27
C TYR A 115 22.00 4.55 2.51
N SER A 116 21.99 5.31 1.42
CA SER A 116 21.79 6.75 1.47
C SER A 116 20.78 7.17 0.42
N CYS A 117 19.92 8.12 0.76
CA CYS A 117 18.94 8.74 -0.14
C CYS A 117 19.58 9.64 -1.23
N THR A 118 20.80 9.31 -1.66
CA THR A 118 21.54 10.03 -2.71
C THR A 118 21.01 9.74 -4.11
N ASP A 119 20.37 8.59 -4.32
CA ASP A 119 19.63 8.31 -5.54
C ASP A 119 18.23 8.94 -5.46
N SER A 120 18.01 9.97 -6.29
CA SER A 120 16.73 10.69 -6.37
C SER A 120 15.54 9.84 -6.82
N THR A 121 15.78 8.64 -7.35
CA THR A 121 14.72 7.72 -7.81
C THR A 121 14.16 6.85 -6.69
N VAL A 122 14.90 6.65 -5.59
CA VAL A 122 14.41 5.85 -4.48
C VAL A 122 13.57 6.73 -3.57
N THR A 123 12.40 6.22 -3.21
CA THR A 123 11.38 6.97 -2.46
C THR A 123 11.36 6.55 -1.00
N ALA A 124 11.39 5.25 -0.75
CA ALA A 124 11.58 4.67 0.56
C ALA A 124 12.36 3.35 0.41
N THR A 125 12.85 2.82 1.52
CA THR A 125 13.36 1.44 1.59
C THR A 125 13.18 0.88 2.99
N PHE A 126 12.93 -0.42 3.10
CA PHE A 126 12.88 -1.14 4.35
C PHE A 126 14.20 -1.85 4.66
N ILE A 127 14.68 -1.72 5.90
CA ILE A 127 15.88 -2.39 6.41
C ILE A 127 15.51 -3.13 7.69
N GLU A 128 15.62 -4.47 7.70
CA GLU A 128 15.54 -5.26 8.93
C GLU A 128 16.94 -5.41 9.55
N MET A 129 17.09 -4.97 10.80
CA MET A 129 18.33 -5.13 11.54
C MET A 129 18.44 -6.56 12.11
N PRO A 130 19.65 -7.05 12.45
CA PRO A 130 19.84 -8.38 13.03
C PRO A 130 19.11 -8.61 14.37
N ASP A 131 18.79 -7.53 15.09
CA ASP A 131 18.00 -7.57 16.32
C ASP A 131 16.47 -7.63 16.06
N GLY A 132 16.07 -7.66 14.79
CA GLY A 132 14.70 -7.74 14.32
C GLY A 132 13.91 -6.42 14.36
N ARG A 133 14.55 -5.29 14.66
CA ARG A 133 13.94 -3.96 14.47
C ARG A 133 13.92 -3.61 12.99
N GLY A 134 12.82 -3.00 12.56
CA GLY A 134 12.66 -2.51 11.20
C GLY A 134 12.93 -1.01 11.10
N TYR A 135 13.58 -0.59 10.03
CA TYR A 135 13.81 0.80 9.71
C TYR A 135 13.23 1.07 8.34
N LEU A 136 12.33 2.05 8.28
CA LEU A 136 11.73 2.51 7.03
C LEU A 136 12.40 3.84 6.70
N VAL A 137 13.38 3.79 5.81
CA VAL A 137 14.13 4.97 5.40
C VAL A 137 13.27 5.74 4.41
N ILE A 138 12.95 6.99 4.72
CA ILE A 138 12.13 7.87 3.88
C ILE A 138 13.05 8.87 3.20
N CYS A 139 13.06 8.89 1.87
CA CYS A 139 13.86 9.83 1.09
C CYS A 139 13.06 11.09 0.75
N GLY A 140 13.76 12.18 0.40
CA GLY A 140 13.11 13.47 0.09
C GLY A 140 12.10 13.40 -1.07
N SER A 141 12.33 12.51 -2.04
CA SER A 141 11.43 12.20 -3.16
C SER A 141 10.06 11.68 -2.70
N ALA A 142 9.95 11.05 -1.52
CA ALA A 142 8.68 10.59 -0.93
C ALA A 142 7.66 11.71 -0.77
N PHE A 143 8.13 12.92 -0.46
CA PHE A 143 7.26 14.05 -0.20
C PHE A 143 6.71 14.71 -1.47
N LEU A 144 7.05 14.18 -2.66
CA LEU A 144 6.42 14.53 -3.94
C LEU A 144 5.13 13.73 -4.18
N TYR A 145 4.94 12.62 -3.47
CA TYR A 145 3.76 11.76 -3.60
C TYR A 145 2.66 12.21 -2.66
N GLY A 146 1.42 12.26 -3.15
CA GLY A 146 0.26 12.70 -2.39
C GLY A 146 -0.29 11.63 -1.45
N GLY A 147 -1.30 12.04 -0.66
CA GLY A 147 -2.14 11.13 0.11
C GLY A 147 -3.52 10.98 -0.51
N ILE A 148 -4.21 9.91 -0.13
CA ILE A 148 -5.58 9.65 -0.59
C ILE A 148 -6.52 10.70 0.02
N GLY A 149 -7.04 11.60 -0.82
CA GLY A 149 -7.87 12.73 -0.39
C GLY A 149 -7.16 13.78 0.48
N LYS A 150 -5.81 13.76 0.53
CA LYS A 150 -5.00 14.64 1.39
C LYS A 150 -3.84 15.26 0.59
N GLY A 151 -3.75 16.58 0.61
CA GLY A 151 -2.64 17.34 0.02
C GLY A 151 -1.63 17.82 1.06
N TYR A 152 -0.41 18.09 0.60
CA TYR A 152 0.73 18.53 1.42
C TYR A 152 1.47 19.67 0.72
N ALA A 153 2.49 20.25 1.38
CA ALA A 153 3.22 21.41 0.86
C ALA A 153 3.74 21.22 -0.58
N ASN A 154 4.24 20.02 -0.89
CA ASN A 154 4.85 19.69 -2.18
C ASN A 154 4.12 18.58 -2.96
N ALA A 155 2.93 18.16 -2.50
CA ALA A 155 2.21 17.04 -3.09
C ALA A 155 0.70 17.30 -3.17
N ALA A 156 0.11 17.01 -4.33
CA ALA A 156 -1.31 17.18 -4.57
C ALA A 156 -2.14 16.11 -3.84
N SER A 157 -3.37 16.47 -3.46
CA SER A 157 -4.36 15.50 -2.96
C SER A 157 -4.78 14.54 -4.07
N LEU A 158 -4.68 13.23 -3.83
CA LEU A 158 -5.12 12.23 -4.81
C LEU A 158 -6.63 12.00 -4.75
N THR A 159 -7.31 12.07 -5.89
CA THR A 159 -8.76 11.94 -6.02
C THR A 159 -9.13 11.24 -7.34
N CYS A 160 -10.36 10.73 -7.45
CA CYS A 160 -10.84 10.02 -8.64
C CYS A 160 -10.72 10.83 -9.94
N ASP A 161 -10.88 12.15 -9.86
CA ASP A 161 -10.80 13.06 -11.03
C ASP A 161 -9.38 13.16 -11.59
N MET A 162 -8.36 12.69 -10.85
CA MET A 162 -6.98 12.70 -11.34
C MET A 162 -6.73 11.66 -12.43
N PHE A 163 -7.48 10.56 -12.46
CA PHE A 163 -7.36 9.55 -13.50
C PHE A 163 -7.88 10.03 -14.87
N ASP A 164 -8.71 11.08 -14.88
CA ASP A 164 -9.21 11.72 -16.10
C ASP A 164 -8.23 12.79 -16.64
N ARG A 165 -7.14 13.08 -15.91
CA ARG A 165 -6.15 14.09 -16.29
C ARG A 165 -4.94 13.46 -16.98
N PRO A 166 -4.57 13.91 -18.20
CA PRO A 166 -3.36 13.44 -18.88
C PRO A 166 -2.11 13.58 -18.01
N GLY A 167 -1.30 12.52 -17.94
CA GLY A 167 -0.03 12.51 -17.22
C GLY A 167 -0.12 12.37 -15.69
N MET A 168 -1.33 12.27 -15.12
CA MET A 168 -1.52 12.16 -13.66
C MET A 168 -1.79 10.71 -13.20
N THR A 169 -1.99 9.78 -14.12
CA THR A 169 -2.34 8.39 -13.83
C THR A 169 -1.31 7.69 -12.94
N LEU A 170 -0.02 7.84 -13.23
CA LEU A 170 1.05 7.20 -12.45
C LEU A 170 1.08 7.72 -11.00
N ASN A 171 1.02 9.05 -10.83
CA ASN A 171 1.02 9.68 -9.52
C ASN A 171 -0.28 9.41 -8.74
N ALA A 172 -1.42 9.30 -9.44
CA ALA A 172 -2.69 8.95 -8.83
C ALA A 172 -2.73 7.48 -8.37
N MET A 173 -2.07 6.60 -9.12
CA MET A 173 -1.97 5.18 -8.78
C MET A 173 -1.07 4.93 -7.59
N LEU A 174 -0.01 5.70 -7.37
CA LEU A 174 0.98 5.39 -6.33
C LEU A 174 1.11 6.51 -5.28
N PRO A 175 0.16 6.67 -4.33
CA PRO A 175 0.33 7.56 -3.18
C PRO A 175 1.51 7.14 -2.30
N LEU A 176 1.97 8.04 -1.43
CA LEU A 176 2.96 7.68 -0.40
C LEU A 176 2.49 6.50 0.46
N GLY A 177 1.19 6.40 0.77
CA GLY A 177 0.65 5.24 1.48
C GLY A 177 0.80 3.92 0.72
N GLY A 178 0.74 3.93 -0.62
CA GLY A 178 1.02 2.76 -1.45
C GLY A 178 2.50 2.39 -1.41
N ILE A 179 3.39 3.38 -1.46
CA ILE A 179 4.84 3.18 -1.32
C ILE A 179 5.17 2.58 0.05
N LEU A 180 4.60 3.09 1.15
CA LEU A 180 4.86 2.52 2.47
C LEU A 180 4.27 1.12 2.65
N LEU A 181 3.15 0.82 1.97
CA LEU A 181 2.60 -0.53 1.90
C LEU A 181 3.55 -1.49 1.18
N HIS A 182 4.16 -1.07 0.07
CA HIS A 182 5.23 -1.82 -0.59
C HIS A 182 6.33 -2.17 0.41
N GLU A 183 6.86 -1.17 1.14
CA GLU A 183 7.93 -1.39 2.12
C GLU A 183 7.52 -2.31 3.28
N PHE A 184 6.24 -2.36 3.67
CA PHE A 184 5.78 -3.31 4.68
C PHE A 184 5.93 -4.77 4.20
N THR A 185 5.81 -5.03 2.90
CA THR A 185 5.96 -6.38 2.37
C THR A 185 7.41 -6.89 2.38
N HIS A 186 8.38 -5.99 2.52
CA HIS A 186 9.77 -6.36 2.77
C HIS A 186 10.02 -6.76 4.23
N TYR A 187 9.08 -6.49 5.16
CA TYR A 187 9.25 -6.92 6.54
C TYR A 187 8.84 -8.39 6.73
N LYS A 188 9.81 -9.29 6.77
CA LYS A 188 9.60 -10.74 6.93
C LYS A 188 8.61 -11.13 8.04
N LYS A 189 8.56 -10.40 9.16
CA LYS A 189 7.62 -10.68 10.26
C LYS A 189 6.15 -10.47 9.90
N LEU A 190 5.85 -9.69 8.86
CA LEU A 190 4.50 -9.51 8.34
C LEU A 190 4.13 -10.58 7.31
N LEU A 191 5.12 -11.25 6.73
CA LEU A 191 4.92 -12.30 5.72
C LEU A 191 5.09 -13.72 6.29
N SER A 192 5.34 -13.85 7.60
CA SER A 192 5.68 -15.10 8.26
C SER A 192 4.75 -15.42 9.43
N PRO A 193 4.00 -16.55 9.37
CA PRO A 193 3.56 -17.28 8.16
C PRO A 193 2.76 -16.36 7.21
N PRO A 194 2.49 -16.72 5.93
CA PRO A 194 2.71 -18.02 5.29
C PRO A 194 3.96 -18.14 4.41
N LEU A 195 4.62 -17.04 4.01
CA LEU A 195 5.74 -17.07 3.06
C LEU A 195 7.08 -17.40 3.71
N TRP A 196 7.27 -17.02 4.97
CA TRP A 196 8.55 -17.20 5.70
C TRP A 196 9.75 -16.50 5.03
N SER A 197 9.48 -15.58 4.11
CA SER A 197 10.41 -14.70 3.43
C SER A 197 9.85 -13.28 3.39
N GLU A 198 10.70 -12.32 3.06
CA GLU A 198 10.25 -11.03 2.54
C GLU A 198 9.74 -11.16 1.10
N ALA A 199 8.98 -10.16 0.65
CA ALA A 199 8.78 -9.93 -0.77
C ALA A 199 10.07 -9.33 -1.36
N MET A 200 10.17 -9.31 -2.68
CA MET A 200 11.29 -8.82 -3.48
C MET A 200 10.74 -7.85 -4.53
N ASP A 201 11.63 -7.15 -5.22
CA ASP A 201 11.25 -6.21 -6.28
C ASP A 201 11.47 -6.83 -7.67
N HIS A 202 10.60 -7.78 -8.03
CA HIS A 202 10.66 -8.49 -9.31
C HIS A 202 10.11 -7.66 -10.48
N ALA A 203 9.15 -6.76 -10.21
CA ALA A 203 8.57 -5.87 -11.19
C ALA A 203 8.19 -4.55 -10.52
N TYR A 204 8.43 -3.45 -11.23
CA TYR A 204 8.02 -2.12 -10.82
C TYR A 204 6.94 -1.63 -11.76
N ALA A 205 5.97 -0.89 -11.23
CA ALA A 205 4.85 -0.31 -11.97
C ALA A 205 3.72 -1.28 -12.37
N PHE A 206 2.60 -0.66 -12.72
CA PHE A 206 1.28 -1.29 -12.79
C PHE A 206 1.21 -2.42 -13.82
N LYS A 207 1.78 -2.19 -15.01
CA LYS A 207 1.73 -3.14 -16.13
C LYS A 207 2.62 -4.34 -15.87
N GLU A 208 3.84 -4.09 -15.42
CA GLU A 208 4.87 -5.08 -15.18
C GLU A 208 4.42 -6.06 -14.08
N CYS A 209 3.73 -5.57 -13.04
CA CYS A 209 3.13 -6.42 -12.02
C CYS A 209 2.05 -7.36 -12.57
N ARG A 210 1.22 -6.89 -13.51
CA ARG A 210 0.23 -7.73 -14.20
C ARG A 210 0.88 -8.71 -15.17
N ASP A 211 2.01 -8.35 -15.77
CA ASP A 211 2.73 -9.24 -16.67
C ASP A 211 3.37 -10.43 -15.94
N LEU A 212 3.63 -10.32 -14.62
CA LEU A 212 4.20 -11.41 -13.81
C LEU A 212 3.37 -12.71 -13.84
N ILE A 213 2.04 -12.61 -13.93
CA ILE A 213 1.18 -13.80 -14.00
C ILE A 213 1.19 -14.48 -15.37
N ASN A 214 1.73 -13.82 -16.40
CA ASN A 214 1.84 -14.33 -17.77
C ASN A 214 3.23 -14.91 -18.08
N GLN A 215 4.17 -14.84 -17.13
CA GLN A 215 5.54 -15.34 -17.36
C GLN A 215 5.58 -16.88 -17.30
N PRO A 216 6.31 -17.54 -18.23
CA PRO A 216 6.32 -19.00 -18.37
C PRO A 216 7.11 -19.77 -17.29
N ASP A 217 7.64 -19.10 -16.24
CA ASP A 217 8.52 -19.69 -15.21
C ASP A 217 7.82 -19.81 -13.82
N PRO A 218 7.96 -20.94 -13.09
CA PRO A 218 7.00 -21.43 -12.09
C PRO A 218 7.27 -21.04 -10.63
N SER A 219 8.15 -20.06 -10.36
CA SER A 219 8.50 -19.64 -8.99
C SER A 219 7.48 -18.73 -8.31
N ARG A 220 6.34 -18.44 -8.96
CA ARG A 220 5.30 -17.50 -8.51
C ARG A 220 5.86 -16.09 -8.26
N PRO A 221 6.53 -15.46 -9.25
CA PRO A 221 7.19 -14.17 -9.04
C PRO A 221 6.21 -13.09 -8.55
N ALA A 222 4.94 -13.16 -8.96
CA ALA A 222 3.88 -12.30 -8.45
C ALA A 222 3.68 -12.38 -6.92
N LEU A 223 3.69 -13.59 -6.34
CA LEU A 223 3.52 -13.80 -4.90
C LEU A 223 4.67 -13.18 -4.10
N TYR A 224 5.88 -13.20 -4.65
CA TYR A 224 7.07 -12.65 -4.02
C TYR A 224 7.38 -11.22 -4.49
N ASN A 225 6.46 -10.53 -5.18
CA ASN A 225 6.69 -9.17 -5.66
C ASN A 225 5.98 -8.14 -4.77
N ALA A 226 6.74 -7.24 -4.15
CA ALA A 226 6.20 -6.21 -3.25
C ALA A 226 5.16 -5.32 -3.94
N ASP A 227 5.46 -4.87 -5.15
CA ASP A 227 4.56 -4.01 -5.93
C ASP A 227 3.27 -4.72 -6.38
N SER A 228 3.25 -6.06 -6.49
CA SER A 228 2.02 -6.79 -6.82
C SER A 228 0.96 -6.65 -5.72
N TYR A 229 1.36 -6.65 -4.45
CA TYR A 229 0.44 -6.40 -3.32
C TYR A 229 -0.07 -4.96 -3.35
N THR A 230 0.84 -4.01 -3.56
CA THR A 230 0.57 -2.58 -3.60
C THR A 230 -0.42 -2.25 -4.70
N TYR A 231 -0.15 -2.65 -5.95
CA TYR A 231 -1.03 -2.34 -7.08
C TYR A 231 -2.37 -3.09 -7.04
N PHE A 232 -2.39 -4.33 -6.52
CA PHE A 232 -3.65 -5.02 -6.25
C PHE A 232 -4.55 -4.21 -5.30
N LEU A 233 -4.02 -3.77 -4.17
CA LEU A 233 -4.79 -3.05 -3.16
C LEU A 233 -5.16 -1.62 -3.60
N LEU A 234 -4.30 -0.97 -4.37
CA LEU A 234 -4.59 0.33 -4.98
C LEU A 234 -5.69 0.23 -6.04
N GLU A 235 -5.62 -0.74 -6.95
CA GLU A 235 -6.68 -0.93 -7.93
C GLU A 235 -7.99 -1.30 -7.23
N LEU A 236 -7.96 -2.16 -6.21
CA LEU A 236 -9.15 -2.50 -5.43
C LEU A 236 -9.77 -1.27 -4.77
N PHE A 237 -8.95 -0.43 -4.14
CA PHE A 237 -9.38 0.82 -3.54
C PHE A 237 -10.00 1.77 -4.58
N TRP A 238 -9.27 2.08 -5.65
CA TRP A 238 -9.71 3.07 -6.63
C TRP A 238 -10.91 2.59 -7.44
N SER A 239 -10.96 1.32 -7.80
CA SER A 239 -12.11 0.74 -8.53
C SER A 239 -13.37 0.79 -7.68
N SER A 240 -13.24 0.57 -6.36
CA SER A 240 -14.34 0.71 -5.40
C SER A 240 -14.76 2.18 -5.23
N ALA A 241 -13.80 3.06 -4.92
CA ALA A 241 -14.06 4.46 -4.58
C ALA A 241 -14.53 5.30 -5.78
N CYS A 242 -14.04 5.00 -6.98
CA CYS A 242 -14.33 5.77 -8.19
C CYS A 242 -15.38 5.12 -9.09
N GLY A 243 -15.78 3.87 -8.81
CA GLY A 243 -16.76 3.14 -9.62
C GLY A 243 -16.29 2.90 -11.06
N CYS A 244 -15.00 2.61 -11.25
CA CYS A 244 -14.39 2.39 -12.55
C CYS A 244 -13.51 1.14 -12.55
N ASP A 245 -13.05 0.73 -13.73
CA ASP A 245 -12.01 -0.28 -13.89
C ASP A 245 -10.74 0.39 -14.45
N PHE A 246 -9.63 -0.36 -14.51
CA PHE A 246 -8.36 0.11 -15.05
C PHE A 246 -7.80 -0.84 -16.12
N ASP A 247 -7.37 -0.28 -17.25
CA ASP A 247 -6.66 -1.02 -18.29
C ASP A 247 -5.24 -1.41 -17.86
N ASP A 248 -4.48 -2.10 -18.71
CA ASP A 248 -3.15 -2.61 -18.38
C ASP A 248 -2.09 -1.53 -18.16
N GLU A 249 -2.36 -0.29 -18.58
CA GLU A 249 -1.50 0.88 -18.36
C GLU A 249 -1.94 1.65 -17.09
N GLY A 250 -2.88 1.11 -16.32
CA GLY A 250 -3.46 1.76 -15.14
C GLY A 250 -4.37 2.93 -15.48
N ARG A 251 -4.82 3.08 -16.72
CA ARG A 251 -5.72 4.15 -17.13
C ARG A 251 -7.15 3.76 -16.82
N LYS A 252 -7.90 4.72 -16.29
CA LYS A 252 -9.32 4.55 -15.96
C LYS A 252 -10.13 4.24 -17.22
N ILE A 253 -10.89 3.16 -17.15
CA ILE A 253 -11.88 2.77 -18.17
C ILE A 253 -13.27 2.73 -17.52
N ARG A 254 -14.30 2.92 -18.33
CA ARG A 254 -15.68 2.80 -17.86
C ARG A 254 -15.98 1.34 -17.54
N ARG A 255 -16.68 1.16 -16.43
CA ARG A 255 -17.23 -0.13 -16.02
C ARG A 255 -18.40 -0.54 -16.91
#